data_AF-A0A8T3CDH6-F1
#
_entry.id   AF-A0A8T3CDH6-F1
#
_cell.length_a   1.000
_cell.length_b   1.000
_cell.length_c   1.000
_cell.angle_alpha   90.00
_cell.angle_beta   90.00
_cell.angle_gamma   90.00
#
_symmetry.space_group_name_H-M   'P 1'
#
loop_
_entity.id
_entity.type
_entity.pdbx_description
1 polymer ?
#
loop_
_entity_poly.entity_id
_entity_poly.type
_entity_poly.pdbx_seq_one_letter_code
_entity_poly.pdbx_strand_id
1 'polypeptide(L)'
;MIVRPAMFYGAECWPLKEKHNTKLSVAKMRMLRWMSGFTLRDRIRNEHIREKVGVAPVEDKIRESRLRLFAHIKRRSSNDPVRTVDDVDKGGVNSCQK
;
A
#
# COMPACT_ATOMS: atom_id res chain seq x y z
N MET A 1 5.07 -0.85 15.72
CA MET A 1 4.49 -2.02 15.00
C MET A 1 5.16 -2.16 13.63
N ILE A 2 6.22 -2.97 13.51
CA ILE A 2 7.14 -2.99 12.34
C ILE A 2 6.64 -3.93 11.21
N VAL A 3 5.66 -4.79 11.51
CA VAL A 3 5.12 -5.77 10.55
C VAL A 3 4.38 -5.11 9.38
N ARG A 4 3.74 -3.95 9.60
CA ARG A 4 3.01 -3.23 8.54
C ARG A 4 3.94 -2.67 7.46
N PRO A 5 4.98 -1.89 7.81
CA PRO A 5 5.97 -1.43 6.85
C PRO A 5 6.62 -2.57 6.05
N ALA A 6 7.00 -3.67 6.72
CA ALA A 6 7.63 -4.82 6.07
C ALA A 6 6.71 -5.52 5.05
N MET A 7 5.41 -5.69 5.37
CA MET A 7 4.43 -6.22 4.41
C MET A 7 4.20 -5.29 3.22
N PHE A 8 4.20 -3.97 3.44
CA PHE A 8 3.86 -3.01 2.38
C PHE A 8 5.03 -2.65 1.48
N TYR A 9 6.28 -2.79 1.93
CA TYR A 9 7.47 -2.54 1.10
C TYR A 9 7.41 -3.34 -0.21
N GLY A 10 7.05 -4.62 -0.13
CA GLY A 10 6.87 -5.46 -1.31
C GLY A 10 5.65 -5.13 -2.17
N ALA A 11 4.71 -4.32 -1.68
CA ALA A 11 3.49 -3.93 -2.38
C ALA A 11 3.60 -2.53 -3.05
N GLU A 12 4.56 -1.71 -2.60
CA GLU A 12 4.82 -0.36 -3.11
C GLU A 12 5.41 -0.37 -4.52
N CYS A 13 6.20 -1.39 -4.87
CA CYS A 13 6.95 -1.48 -6.12
C CYS A 13 6.19 -2.14 -7.30
N TRP A 14 4.97 -2.66 -7.10
CA TRP A 14 4.22 -3.39 -8.14
C TRP A 14 2.92 -2.69 -8.55
N PRO A 15 2.44 -2.89 -9.80
CA PRO A 15 1.09 -2.50 -10.20
C PRO A 15 0.07 -3.39 -9.47
N LEU A 16 -0.34 -2.98 -8.27
CA LEU A 16 -1.38 -3.66 -7.51
C LEU A 16 -2.71 -3.57 -8.25
N LYS A 17 -3.15 -4.70 -8.79
CA LYS A 17 -4.56 -4.93 -9.17
C LYS A 17 -5.40 -5.15 -7.91
N GLU A 18 -6.70 -4.87 -7.97
CA GLU A 18 -7.68 -5.10 -6.88
C GLU A 18 -7.52 -6.46 -6.16
N LYS A 19 -7.24 -7.53 -6.93
CA LYS A 19 -7.02 -8.88 -6.37
C LYS A 19 -5.87 -8.94 -5.35
N HIS A 20 -4.81 -8.16 -5.55
CA HIS A 20 -3.68 -8.10 -4.61
C HIS A 20 -4.05 -7.30 -3.35
N ASN A 21 -4.85 -6.24 -3.47
CA ASN A 21 -5.34 -5.47 -2.32
C ASN A 21 -6.19 -6.34 -1.39
N THR A 22 -7.07 -7.16 -1.95
CA THR A 22 -7.88 -8.11 -1.16
C THR A 22 -7.01 -9.12 -0.43
N LYS A 23 -6.00 -9.69 -1.10
CA LYS A 23 -5.06 -10.64 -0.46
C LYS A 23 -4.26 -10.00 0.68
N LEU A 24 -3.78 -8.77 0.50
CA LEU A 24 -3.08 -8.01 1.54
C LEU A 24 -4.01 -7.67 2.71
N SER A 25 -5.26 -7.35 2.45
CA SER A 25 -6.30 -7.12 3.48
C SER A 25 -6.53 -8.37 4.32
N VAL A 26 -6.65 -9.54 3.70
CA VAL A 26 -6.82 -10.83 4.40
C VAL A 26 -5.58 -11.15 5.25
N ALA A 27 -4.38 -11.01 4.69
CA ALA A 27 -3.13 -11.25 5.42
C ALA A 27 -2.98 -10.32 6.64
N LYS A 28 -3.27 -9.02 6.46
CA LYS A 28 -3.27 -8.04 7.55
C LYS A 28 -4.29 -8.38 8.62
N MET A 29 -5.53 -8.72 8.26
CA MET A 29 -6.54 -9.07 9.26
C MET A 29 -6.18 -10.35 10.02
N ARG A 30 -5.58 -11.34 9.36
CA ARG A 30 -5.08 -12.56 10.01
C ARG A 30 -3.98 -12.25 11.02
N MET A 31 -3.01 -11.42 10.64
CA MET A 31 -1.94 -10.99 11.55
C MET A 31 -2.48 -10.15 12.72
N LEU A 32 -3.42 -9.22 12.47
CA LEU A 32 -4.04 -8.42 13.53
C LEU A 32 -4.79 -9.30 14.54
N ARG A 33 -5.51 -10.32 14.07
CA ARG A 33 -6.15 -11.31 14.95
C ARG A 33 -5.13 -12.04 15.80
N TRP A 34 -4.07 -12.56 15.18
CA TRP A 34 -2.98 -13.25 15.88
C TRP A 34 -2.31 -12.37 16.94
N MET A 35 -1.94 -11.14 16.58
CA MET A 35 -1.30 -10.20 17.50
C MET A 35 -2.21 -9.76 18.65
N SER A 36 -3.51 -9.70 18.42
CA SER A 36 -4.50 -9.29 19.43
C SER A 36 -5.01 -10.49 20.26
N GLY A 37 -4.51 -11.70 20.02
CA GLY A 37 -4.96 -12.91 20.70
C GLY A 37 -6.37 -13.37 20.34
N PHE A 38 -6.96 -12.82 19.27
CA PHE A 38 -8.32 -13.19 18.85
C PHE A 38 -8.31 -14.51 18.09
N THR A 39 -9.09 -15.45 18.60
CA THR A 39 -9.26 -16.77 18.01
C THR A 39 -10.50 -16.82 17.11
N LEU A 40 -10.66 -17.90 16.34
CA LEU A 40 -11.86 -18.13 15.54
C LEU A 40 -13.12 -18.30 16.41
N ARG A 41 -12.96 -18.70 17.68
CA ARG A 41 -14.07 -18.91 18.62
C ARG A 41 -14.74 -17.62 19.06
N ASP A 42 -14.01 -16.51 19.07
CA ASP A 42 -14.54 -15.23 19.51
C ASP A 42 -15.60 -14.66 18.55
N ARG A 43 -15.66 -15.18 17.30
CA ARG A 43 -16.60 -14.75 16.24
C ARG A 43 -16.66 -13.23 16.04
N ILE A 44 -15.60 -12.52 16.44
CA ILE A 44 -15.52 -11.06 16.35
C ILE A 44 -15.46 -10.66 14.88
N ARG A 45 -16.26 -9.65 14.51
CA ARG A 45 -16.27 -9.06 13.17
C ARG A 45 -14.96 -8.34 12.89
N ASN A 46 -14.55 -8.34 11.62
CA ASN A 46 -13.32 -7.66 11.18
C ASN A 46 -13.36 -6.14 11.44
N GLU A 47 -14.54 -5.53 11.42
CA GLU A 47 -14.76 -4.11 11.74
C GLU A 47 -14.35 -3.79 13.18
N HIS A 48 -14.81 -4.57 14.15
CA HIS A 48 -14.49 -4.37 15.56
C HIS A 48 -12.99 -4.53 15.85
N ILE A 49 -12.32 -5.45 15.15
CA ILE A 49 -10.85 -5.61 15.25
C ILE A 49 -10.13 -4.36 14.70
N ARG A 50 -10.64 -3.77 13.60
CA ARG A 50 -10.04 -2.55 13.02
C ARG A 50 -10.22 -1.34 13.93
N GLU A 51 -11.40 -1.21 14.55
CA GLU A 51 -11.71 -0.17 15.52
C GLU A 51 -10.82 -0.28 16.75
N LYS A 52 -10.76 -1.48 17.37
CA LYS A 52 -9.95 -1.71 18.57
C LYS A 52 -8.45 -1.46 18.36
N VAL A 53 -7.94 -1.78 17.17
CA VAL A 53 -6.50 -1.59 16.84
C VAL A 53 -6.25 -0.23 16.16
N GLY A 54 -7.28 0.58 15.89
CA GLY A 54 -7.16 1.91 15.28
C GLY A 54 -6.52 1.89 13.88
N VAL A 55 -6.84 0.89 13.06
CA VAL A 55 -6.09 0.61 11.82
C VAL A 55 -6.81 1.12 10.60
N ALA A 56 -6.21 2.11 9.95
CA ALA A 56 -6.64 2.58 8.63
C ALA A 56 -6.72 1.44 7.60
N PRO A 57 -7.63 1.54 6.60
CA PRO A 57 -7.70 0.63 5.47
C PRO A 57 -6.33 0.38 4.82
N VAL A 58 -6.16 -0.81 4.24
CA VAL A 58 -4.92 -1.19 3.56
C VAL A 58 -4.64 -0.29 2.36
N GLU A 59 -5.69 -0.03 1.59
CA GLU A 59 -5.62 0.77 0.38
C GLU A 59 -5.10 2.17 0.65
N ASP A 60 -5.63 2.85 1.67
CA ASP A 60 -5.18 4.19 2.07
C ASP A 60 -3.69 4.22 2.41
N LYS A 61 -3.20 3.18 3.11
CA LYS A 61 -1.79 3.09 3.47
C LYS A 61 -0.89 2.84 2.27
N ILE A 62 -1.33 2.00 1.32
CA ILE A 62 -0.61 1.77 0.06
C ILE A 62 -0.59 3.06 -0.77
N ARG A 63 -1.72 3.76 -0.86
CA ARG A 63 -1.84 5.04 -1.55
C ARG A 63 -0.92 6.10 -0.93
N GLU A 64 -0.92 6.21 0.40
CA GLU A 64 -0.05 7.11 1.14
C GLU A 64 1.44 6.79 0.91
N SER A 65 1.82 5.51 0.98
CA SER A 65 3.19 5.07 0.69
C SER A 65 3.62 5.41 -0.73
N ARG A 66 2.76 5.18 -1.73
CA ARG A 66 3.02 5.53 -3.13
C ARG A 66 3.21 7.04 -3.31
N LEU A 67 2.37 7.86 -2.67
CA LEU A 67 2.53 9.31 -2.72
C LEU A 67 3.82 9.78 -2.05
N ARG A 68 4.22 9.15 -0.93
CA ARG A 68 5.50 9.42 -0.26
C ARG A 68 6.68 9.03 -1.16
N LEU A 69 6.61 7.89 -1.85
CA LEU A 69 7.62 7.46 -2.81
C LEU A 69 7.71 8.45 -3.98
N PHE A 70 6.57 8.84 -4.55
CA PHE A 70 6.53 9.83 -5.62
C PHE A 70 7.13 11.17 -5.19
N ALA A 71 6.79 11.65 -3.99
CA ALA A 71 7.38 12.85 -3.41
C ALA A 71 8.90 12.68 -3.17
N HIS A 72 9.37 11.49 -2.80
CA HIS A 72 10.80 11.20 -2.67
C HIS A 72 11.51 11.26 -4.03
N ILE A 73 10.94 10.63 -5.06
CA ILE A 73 11.46 10.66 -6.44
C ILE A 73 11.53 12.10 -6.95
N LYS A 74 10.47 12.90 -6.75
CA LYS A 74 10.43 14.30 -7.18
C LYS A 74 11.43 15.21 -6.46
N ARG A 75 11.84 14.87 -5.23
CA ARG A 75 12.89 15.59 -4.49
C ARG A 75 14.31 15.24 -4.96
N ARG A 76 14.50 14.15 -5.70
CA ARG A 76 15.83 13.79 -6.23
C ARG A 76 16.26 14.74 -7.36
N SER A 77 17.56 14.84 -7.61
CA SER A 77 18.11 15.64 -8.71
C SER A 77 17.53 15.21 -10.05
N SER A 78 17.35 16.15 -10.98
CA SER A 78 16.87 15.88 -12.35
C SER A 78 17.73 14.88 -13.12
N ASN A 79 18.98 14.68 -12.70
CA ASN A 79 19.91 13.73 -13.31
C ASN A 79 19.86 12.34 -12.65
N ASP A 80 19.02 12.12 -11.63
CA ASP A 80 18.84 10.80 -11.02
C ASP A 80 18.07 9.90 -12.00
N PRO A 81 18.60 8.72 -12.35
CA PRO A 81 17.99 7.85 -13.35
C PRO A 81 16.54 7.44 -13.00
N VAL A 82 16.20 7.36 -11.71
CA VAL A 82 14.84 7.03 -11.26
C VAL A 82 13.86 8.17 -11.59
N ARG A 83 14.31 9.43 -11.49
CA ARG A 83 13.49 10.61 -11.84
C ARG A 83 13.33 10.75 -13.34
N THR A 84 14.39 10.50 -14.12
CA THR A 84 14.33 10.55 -15.58
C THR A 84 13.32 9.54 -16.13
N VAL A 85 13.29 8.32 -15.60
CA VAL A 85 12.31 7.29 -16.01
C VAL A 85 10.88 7.70 -15.65
N ASP A 86 10.65 8.26 -14.45
CA ASP A 86 9.34 8.76 -14.01
C ASP A 86 8.85 9.98 -14.82
N ASP A 87 9.76 10.80 -15.36
CA ASP A 87 9.44 11.92 -16.24
C ASP A 87 9.16 11.47 -17.69
N VAL A 88 9.83 10.41 -18.17
CA VAL A 88 9.57 9.78 -19.49
C VAL A 88 8.21 9.07 -19.53
N ASP A 89 7.83 8.36 -18.46
CA ASP A 89 6.53 7.66 -18.39
C ASP A 89 5.33 8.63 -18.44
N LYS A 90 5.49 9.86 -17.90
CA LYS A 90 4.49 10.93 -18.01
C LYS A 90 4.39 11.58 -19.40
N GLY A 91 5.40 11.39 -20.25
CA GLY A 91 5.40 11.88 -21.63
C GLY A 91 4.59 11.03 -22.61
N GLY A 92 4.16 9.82 -22.21
CA GLY A 92 3.47 8.85 -23.06
C GLY A 92 1.95 9.02 -23.19
N VAL A 93 1.36 10.08 -22.61
CA VAL A 93 -0.11 10.24 -22.54
C VAL A 93 -0.66 11.37 -23.43
N ASN A 94 0.01 11.74 -24.52
CA ASN A 94 -0.47 12.82 -25.40
C ASN A 94 -0.46 12.47 -26.91
N SER A 95 -0.80 11.24 -27.29
CA SER A 95 -0.99 10.88 -28.71
C SER A 95 -2.25 10.07 -28.93
N CYS A 96 -3.42 10.62 -28.59
CA CYS A 96 -4.71 10.17 -29.12
C CYS A 96 -5.83 11.18 -28.79
N GLN A 97 -5.66 12.42 -29.24
CA GLN A 97 -6.80 13.33 -29.51
C GLN A 97 -6.50 14.11 -30.79
N LYS A 98 -6.72 13.45 -31.93
CA LYS A 98 -7.22 14.05 -33.16
C LYS A 98 -8.07 13.00 -33.86
#